data_AF-A0A938RC53-F1
#
_entry.id   AF-A0A938RC53-F1
#
_cell.length_a   1.000
_cell.length_b   1.000
_cell.length_c   1.000
_cell.angle_alpha   90.00
_cell.angle_beta   90.00
_cell.angle_gamma   90.00
#
_symmetry.space_group_name_H-M   'P 1'
#
loop_
_entity.id
_entity.type
_entity.pdbx_description
1 polymer ?
#
loop_
_entity_poly.entity_id
_entity_poly.type
_entity_poly.pdbx_seq_one_letter_code
_entity_poly.pdbx_strand_id
1 'polypeptide(L)'
;MQQDTWKYCYWLDAGRFQTLQQEMAAQGLDMRRAEKNPCEVLLSDIGYAAPDCWAIICGYDAKPWFDASPFRDKTLVVSSTPLGSAYSDCLETTITPVTYKPRKMPDQSDREELAQDPRFLERKPAAWDGFPAEMGEQIVKGLARLSGKPAGTWEQLFQTWTAVHANFIAPRFRSDDAQAAPYSIGDTFSISSCCVELFNLLGSDEPALLVRPCTGAAILQVLERDRYYLVRLVNNTKRAIA
;
A
#
# COMPACT_ATOMS: atom_id res chain seq x y z
N MET A 1 20.01 12.48 -10.48
CA MET A 1 20.05 12.42 -9.00
C MET A 1 19.50 11.08 -8.57
N GLN A 2 20.30 10.26 -7.92
CA GLN A 2 19.83 9.04 -7.28
C GLN A 2 18.97 9.49 -6.09
N GLN A 3 17.68 9.17 -6.12
CA GLN A 3 16.82 9.48 -4.98
C GLN A 3 17.11 8.46 -3.89
N ASP A 4 17.49 8.94 -2.71
CA ASP A 4 17.79 8.07 -1.58
C ASP A 4 16.55 7.27 -1.16
N THR A 5 16.73 5.97 -0.97
CA THR A 5 15.66 5.11 -0.47
C THR A 5 15.34 5.51 0.96
N TRP A 6 14.07 5.78 1.25
CA TRP A 6 13.61 6.12 2.59
C TRP A 6 13.34 4.86 3.42
N LYS A 7 12.68 3.86 2.83
CA LYS A 7 12.33 2.61 3.51
C LYS A 7 12.55 1.39 2.63
N TYR A 8 12.93 0.29 3.25
CA TYR A 8 13.09 -1.05 2.68
C TYR A 8 12.06 -1.96 3.32
N CYS A 9 11.25 -2.65 2.51
CA CYS A 9 10.15 -3.48 2.98
C CYS A 9 10.43 -4.95 2.66
N TYR A 10 10.36 -5.78 3.69
CA TYR A 10 10.68 -7.20 3.63
C TYR A 10 9.50 -8.04 4.12
N TRP A 11 9.32 -9.22 3.53
CA TRP A 11 8.34 -10.20 3.98
C TRP A 11 9.04 -11.43 4.54
N LEU A 12 8.97 -11.63 5.86
CA LEU A 12 9.68 -12.70 6.56
C LEU A 12 8.70 -13.76 7.04
N ASP A 13 9.06 -15.03 6.87
CA ASP A 13 8.42 -16.11 7.61
C ASP A 13 8.73 -16.03 9.12
N ALA A 14 8.01 -16.81 9.93
CA ALA A 14 8.14 -16.79 11.38
C ALA A 14 9.57 -17.09 11.87
N GLY A 15 10.30 -18.01 11.21
CA GLY A 15 11.65 -18.40 11.61
C GLY A 15 12.65 -17.27 11.34
N ARG A 16 12.64 -16.72 10.11
CA ARG A 16 13.49 -15.59 9.74
C ARG A 16 13.18 -14.34 10.56
N PHE A 17 11.90 -14.10 10.87
CA PHE A 17 11.52 -12.98 11.72
C PHE A 17 12.06 -13.14 13.15
N GLN A 18 11.98 -14.33 13.74
CA GLN A 18 12.54 -14.60 15.06
C GLN A 18 14.06 -14.38 15.09
N THR A 19 14.78 -14.83 14.06
CA THR A 19 16.22 -14.57 13.93
C THR A 19 16.51 -13.08 13.86
N LEU A 20 15.78 -12.33 13.02
CA LEU A 20 15.96 -10.87 12.92
C LEU A 20 15.71 -10.17 14.26
N GLN A 21 14.68 -10.56 15.01
CA GLN A 21 14.42 -9.99 16.33
C GLN A 21 15.60 -10.20 17.29
N GLN A 22 16.21 -11.39 17.29
CA GLN A 22 17.39 -11.68 18.11
C GLN A 22 18.60 -10.85 17.67
N GLU A 23 18.82 -10.69 16.36
CA GLU A 23 19.90 -9.88 15.81
C GLU A 23 19.76 -8.39 16.18
N MET A 24 18.54 -7.84 16.09
CA MET A 24 18.26 -6.45 16.47
C MET A 24 18.44 -6.25 17.98
N ALA A 25 17.92 -7.16 18.80
CA ALA A 25 18.10 -7.11 20.24
C ALA A 25 19.58 -7.18 20.66
N ALA A 26 20.38 -8.03 20.00
CA ALA A 26 21.83 -8.11 20.23
C ALA A 26 22.57 -6.81 19.87
N GLN A 27 22.02 -6.02 18.96
CA GLN A 27 22.53 -4.70 18.57
C GLN A 27 21.95 -3.56 19.43
N GLY A 28 21.10 -3.87 20.43
CA GLY A 28 20.41 -2.87 21.24
C GLY A 28 19.34 -2.08 20.48
N LEU A 29 18.87 -2.61 19.35
CA LEU A 29 17.80 -2.00 18.55
C LEU A 29 16.46 -2.64 18.91
N ASP A 30 15.49 -1.80 19.27
CA ASP A 30 14.11 -2.22 19.50
C ASP A 30 13.29 -2.10 18.21
N MET A 31 12.66 -3.20 17.80
CA MET A 31 11.80 -3.22 16.62
C MET A 31 10.39 -2.80 17.02
N ARG A 32 9.91 -1.68 16.47
CA ARG A 32 8.56 -1.20 16.78
C ARG A 32 7.49 -2.08 16.14
N ARG A 33 6.58 -2.64 16.94
CA ARG A 33 5.38 -3.32 16.45
C ARG A 33 4.34 -2.30 15.96
N ALA A 34 3.69 -2.59 14.84
CA ALA A 34 2.45 -1.95 14.43
C ALA A 34 1.27 -2.52 15.21
N GLU A 35 0.49 -1.65 15.84
CA GLU A 35 -0.56 -2.04 16.79
C GLU A 35 -1.97 -1.98 16.19
N LYS A 36 -2.24 -1.05 15.27
CA LYS A 36 -3.59 -0.88 14.71
C LYS A 36 -3.64 -0.86 13.20
N ASN A 37 -2.67 -0.18 12.58
CA ASN A 37 -2.53 -0.09 11.15
C ASN A 37 -1.19 -0.69 10.70
N PRO A 38 -1.16 -1.52 9.65
CA PRO A 38 0.09 -2.11 9.16
C PRO A 38 1.08 -1.04 8.68
N CYS A 39 0.61 0.13 8.25
CA CYS A 39 1.50 1.23 7.84
C CYS A 39 2.24 1.91 9.01
N GLU A 40 1.87 1.68 10.27
CA GLU A 40 2.59 2.22 11.45
C GLU A 40 4.08 1.81 11.48
N VAL A 41 4.44 0.71 10.82
CA VAL A 41 5.83 0.26 10.66
C VAL A 41 6.75 1.30 10.01
N LEU A 42 6.19 2.24 9.26
CA LEU A 42 6.96 3.29 8.59
C LEU A 42 7.38 4.42 9.56
N LEU A 43 6.83 4.48 10.79
CA LEU A 43 7.10 5.52 11.79
C LEU A 43 8.47 5.39 12.47
N SER A 44 9.05 4.19 12.49
CA SER A 44 10.31 3.91 13.18
C SER A 44 11.41 3.59 12.18
N ASP A 45 12.66 3.62 12.64
CA ASP A 45 13.79 3.21 11.81
C ASP A 45 13.78 1.72 11.50
N ILE A 46 13.26 0.90 12.39
CA ILE A 46 12.90 -0.48 12.11
C ILE A 46 11.60 -0.83 12.81
N GLY A 47 10.69 -1.47 12.09
CA GLY A 47 9.37 -1.84 12.59
C GLY A 47 8.80 -3.04 11.88
N TYR A 48 7.75 -3.63 12.45
CA TYR A 48 7.10 -4.81 11.89
C TYR A 48 5.59 -4.83 12.10
N ALA A 49 4.87 -5.42 11.14
CA ALA A 49 3.44 -5.69 11.23
C ALA A 49 3.24 -7.21 11.13
N ALA A 50 2.83 -7.81 12.24
CA ALA A 50 2.44 -9.21 12.29
C ALA A 50 1.11 -9.44 11.55
N PRO A 51 0.80 -10.69 11.13
CA PRO A 51 -0.42 -11.00 10.39
C PRO A 51 -1.73 -10.54 11.06
N ASP A 52 -1.79 -10.56 12.39
CA ASP A 52 -2.95 -10.14 13.17
C ASP A 52 -3.27 -8.63 13.05
N CYS A 53 -2.25 -7.79 12.83
CA CYS A 53 -2.40 -6.34 12.67
C CYS A 53 -3.34 -5.95 11.52
N TRP A 54 -3.34 -6.74 10.43
CA TRP A 54 -4.13 -6.46 9.24
C TRP A 54 -5.65 -6.49 9.49
N ALA A 55 -6.08 -7.24 10.51
CA ALA A 55 -7.50 -7.40 10.84
C ALA A 55 -8.08 -6.27 11.70
N ILE A 56 -7.25 -5.33 12.19
CA ILE A 56 -7.67 -4.39 13.23
C ILE A 56 -8.44 -3.21 12.65
N ILE A 57 -7.78 -2.22 12.06
CA ILE A 57 -8.46 -1.10 11.40
C ILE A 57 -8.68 -1.39 9.91
N CYS A 58 -7.71 -1.99 9.24
CA CYS A 58 -7.76 -2.28 7.80
C CYS A 58 -8.43 -3.62 7.45
N GLY A 59 -9.29 -4.12 8.35
CA GLY A 59 -9.83 -5.48 8.28
C GLY A 59 -10.79 -5.75 7.11
N TYR A 60 -11.38 -4.70 6.54
CA TYR A 60 -12.31 -4.81 5.41
C TYR A 60 -11.76 -4.28 4.09
N ASP A 61 -10.67 -3.50 4.09
CA ASP A 61 -10.06 -2.97 2.88
C ASP A 61 -8.71 -3.66 2.58
N ALA A 62 -7.69 -3.53 3.43
CA ALA A 62 -6.36 -4.08 3.16
C ALA A 62 -6.27 -5.60 3.39
N LYS A 63 -6.94 -6.11 4.43
CA LYS A 63 -6.86 -7.52 4.83
C LYS A 63 -7.30 -8.50 3.72
N PRO A 64 -8.40 -8.27 2.97
CA PRO A 64 -8.73 -9.10 1.82
C PRO A 64 -7.58 -9.29 0.84
N TRP A 65 -6.81 -8.22 0.57
CA TRP A 65 -5.63 -8.28 -0.29
C TRP A 65 -4.46 -9.00 0.39
N PHE A 66 -4.21 -8.76 1.67
CA PHE A 66 -3.18 -9.47 2.42
C PHE A 66 -3.41 -10.99 2.42
N ASP A 67 -4.63 -11.44 2.72
CA ASP A 67 -5.01 -12.85 2.76
C ASP A 67 -4.89 -13.54 1.39
N ALA A 68 -5.15 -12.80 0.30
CA ALA A 68 -5.01 -13.30 -1.06
C ALA A 68 -3.58 -13.23 -1.60
N SER A 69 -2.68 -12.50 -0.93
CA SER A 69 -1.30 -12.30 -1.38
C SER A 69 -0.40 -13.50 -1.09
N PRO A 70 0.74 -13.63 -1.80
CA PRO A 70 1.79 -14.61 -1.45
C PRO A 70 2.45 -14.37 -0.08
N PHE A 71 2.12 -13.27 0.59
CA PHE A 71 2.67 -12.87 1.88
C PHE A 71 1.74 -13.20 3.04
N ARG A 72 0.63 -13.87 2.77
CA ARG A 72 -0.23 -14.45 3.80
C ARG A 72 0.62 -15.19 4.84
N ASP A 73 0.31 -14.94 6.10
CA ASP A 73 0.98 -15.50 7.28
C ASP A 73 2.45 -15.04 7.50
N LYS A 74 2.98 -14.16 6.65
CA LYS A 74 4.30 -13.54 6.84
C LYS A 74 4.21 -12.25 7.64
N THR A 75 5.32 -11.90 8.28
CA THR A 75 5.50 -10.62 8.96
C THR A 75 6.10 -9.61 8.00
N LEU A 76 5.45 -8.46 7.84
CA LEU A 76 6.03 -7.31 7.16
C LEU A 76 7.09 -6.70 8.09
N VAL A 77 8.31 -6.51 7.60
CA VAL A 77 9.36 -5.76 8.28
C VAL A 77 9.74 -4.58 7.42
N VAL A 78 9.83 -3.40 8.03
CA VAL A 78 10.24 -2.18 7.35
C VAL A 78 11.41 -1.55 8.08
N SER A 79 12.42 -1.13 7.32
CA SER A 79 13.66 -0.55 7.84
C SER A 79 14.07 0.71 7.07
N SER A 80 14.65 1.70 7.74
CA SER A 80 15.28 2.90 7.14
C SER A 80 16.61 2.57 6.46
N THR A 81 17.24 1.45 6.83
CA THR A 81 18.49 0.97 6.25
C THR A 81 18.32 -0.45 5.68
N PRO A 82 19.10 -0.84 4.65
CA PRO A 82 19.05 -2.22 4.17
C PRO A 82 19.41 -3.20 5.29
N LEU A 83 18.60 -4.25 5.46
CA LEU A 83 18.99 -5.41 6.26
C LEU A 83 20.17 -6.14 5.60
N GLY A 84 20.85 -6.99 6.38
CA GLY A 84 21.98 -7.79 5.90
C GLY A 84 21.64 -8.67 4.70
N SER A 85 22.67 -9.12 3.97
CA SER A 85 22.51 -9.91 2.74
C SER A 85 21.69 -11.19 2.91
N ALA A 86 21.63 -11.73 4.14
CA ALA A 86 20.79 -12.87 4.52
C ALA A 86 19.28 -12.65 4.29
N TYR A 87 18.82 -11.39 4.18
CA TYR A 87 17.42 -11.03 3.96
C TYR A 87 17.15 -10.49 2.55
N SER A 88 18.13 -10.54 1.65
CA SER A 88 18.03 -9.92 0.31
C SER A 88 16.99 -10.57 -0.61
N ASP A 89 16.65 -11.84 -0.37
CA ASP A 89 15.56 -12.57 -1.03
C ASP A 89 14.18 -12.26 -0.43
N CYS A 90 14.12 -11.72 0.79
CA CYS A 90 12.88 -11.23 1.40
C CYS A 90 12.53 -9.78 1.02
N LEU A 91 13.48 -9.02 0.46
CA LEU A 91 13.27 -7.62 0.09
C LEU A 91 12.28 -7.54 -1.07
N GLU A 92 11.14 -6.91 -0.83
CA GLU A 92 10.05 -6.83 -1.80
C GLU A 92 9.96 -5.45 -2.44
N THR A 93 9.93 -4.40 -1.61
CA THR A 93 9.82 -3.03 -2.11
C THR A 93 10.81 -2.08 -1.44
N THR A 94 11.17 -1.03 -2.16
CA THR A 94 11.76 0.17 -1.55
C THR A 94 10.86 1.37 -1.80
N ILE A 95 10.83 2.29 -0.84
CA ILE A 95 9.95 3.45 -0.86
C ILE A 95 10.80 4.72 -0.79
N THR A 96 10.51 5.67 -1.68
CA THR A 96 11.12 7.01 -1.69
C THR A 96 10.02 8.05 -1.81
N PRO A 97 9.95 9.05 -0.93
CA PRO A 97 9.02 10.16 -1.12
C PRO A 97 9.46 11.04 -2.30
N VAL A 98 8.53 11.41 -3.18
CA VAL A 98 8.85 12.15 -4.41
C VAL A 98 7.93 13.36 -4.62
N THR A 99 8.46 14.38 -5.27
CA THR A 99 7.64 15.47 -5.82
C THR A 99 7.18 15.06 -7.21
N TYR A 100 5.98 14.52 -7.30
CA TYR A 100 5.34 14.14 -8.55
C TYR A 100 3.95 14.77 -8.64
N LYS A 101 3.58 15.23 -9.84
CA LYS A 101 2.24 15.73 -10.14
C LYS A 101 1.78 15.07 -11.44
N PRO A 102 0.70 14.27 -11.42
CA PRO A 102 0.20 13.64 -12.62
C PRO A 102 -0.33 14.71 -13.58
N ARG A 103 -0.11 14.49 -14.87
CA ARG A 103 -0.59 15.39 -15.93
C ARG A 103 -2.10 15.27 -16.16
N LYS A 104 -2.64 14.05 -16.00
CA LYS A 104 -4.06 13.74 -16.10
C LYS A 104 -4.51 13.09 -14.80
N MET A 105 -5.72 13.39 -14.34
CA MET A 105 -6.42 12.60 -13.33
C MET A 105 -7.70 12.06 -13.98
N PRO A 106 -8.19 10.88 -13.58
CA PRO A 106 -9.44 10.36 -14.14
C PRO A 106 -10.62 11.25 -13.76
N ASP A 107 -11.58 11.34 -14.67
CA ASP A 107 -12.93 11.78 -14.35
C ASP A 107 -13.78 10.64 -13.78
N GLN A 108 -15.09 10.84 -13.65
CA GLN A 108 -15.99 9.84 -13.08
C GLN A 108 -16.15 8.62 -14.01
N SER A 109 -16.25 8.83 -15.33
CA SER A 109 -16.36 7.75 -16.33
C SER A 109 -15.09 6.89 -16.34
N ASP A 110 -13.92 7.54 -16.28
CA ASP A 110 -12.65 6.84 -16.20
C ASP A 110 -12.57 5.92 -14.95
N ARG A 111 -13.10 6.37 -13.80
CA ARG A 111 -13.14 5.55 -12.56
C ARG A 111 -14.11 4.39 -12.67
N GLU A 112 -15.30 4.63 -13.25
CA GLU A 112 -16.29 3.60 -13.52
C GLU A 112 -15.72 2.48 -14.38
N GLU A 113 -15.07 2.84 -15.48
CA GLU A 113 -14.46 1.87 -16.39
C GLU A 113 -13.32 1.09 -15.74
N LEU A 114 -12.48 1.75 -14.92
CA LEU A 114 -11.43 1.07 -14.16
C LEU A 114 -12.00 0.07 -13.15
N ALA A 115 -13.03 0.47 -12.40
CA ALA A 115 -13.66 -0.39 -11.39
C ALA A 115 -14.34 -1.63 -12.00
N GLN A 116 -14.66 -1.59 -13.30
CA GLN A 116 -15.25 -2.69 -14.05
C GLN A 116 -14.25 -3.40 -14.98
N ASP A 117 -12.95 -3.09 -14.90
CA ASP A 117 -11.94 -3.73 -15.75
C ASP A 117 -11.91 -5.24 -15.49
N PRO A 118 -12.10 -6.11 -16.50
CA PRO A 118 -12.14 -7.56 -16.31
C PRO A 118 -10.89 -8.14 -15.63
N ARG A 119 -9.70 -7.56 -15.90
CA ARG A 119 -8.43 -8.03 -15.30
C ARG A 119 -8.37 -7.70 -13.81
N PHE A 120 -8.97 -6.58 -13.41
CA PHE A 120 -9.15 -6.27 -12.01
C PHE A 120 -10.15 -7.21 -11.36
N LEU A 121 -11.33 -7.40 -11.97
CA LEU A 121 -12.38 -8.26 -11.43
C LEU A 121 -11.92 -9.71 -11.23
N GLU A 122 -11.05 -10.23 -12.11
CA GLU A 122 -10.46 -11.56 -12.00
C GLU A 122 -9.50 -11.71 -10.79
N ARG A 123 -8.77 -10.64 -10.45
CA ARG A 123 -7.75 -10.66 -9.37
C ARG A 123 -8.28 -10.18 -8.02
N LYS A 124 -9.38 -9.44 -8.03
CA LYS A 124 -9.99 -8.83 -6.84
C LYS A 124 -10.41 -9.94 -5.84
N PRO A 125 -9.95 -9.88 -4.58
CA PRO A 125 -10.39 -10.82 -3.56
C PRO A 125 -11.91 -10.75 -3.36
N ALA A 126 -12.60 -11.90 -3.27
CA ALA A 126 -14.05 -11.93 -3.06
C ALA A 126 -14.49 -11.16 -1.80
N ALA A 127 -13.66 -11.17 -0.74
CA ALA A 127 -13.93 -10.46 0.51
C ALA A 127 -13.92 -8.92 0.35
N TRP A 128 -13.33 -8.37 -0.73
CA TRP A 128 -13.37 -6.93 -1.01
C TRP A 128 -14.79 -6.40 -1.16
N ASP A 129 -15.66 -7.14 -1.87
CA ASP A 129 -17.08 -6.77 -2.04
C ASP A 129 -17.90 -6.94 -0.75
N GLY A 130 -17.32 -7.56 0.28
CA GLY A 130 -17.92 -7.78 1.59
C GLY A 130 -17.80 -6.60 2.55
N PHE A 131 -17.35 -5.42 2.09
CA PHE A 131 -17.23 -4.25 2.94
C PHE A 131 -18.61 -3.81 3.46
N PRO A 132 -18.84 -3.71 4.79
CA PRO A 132 -20.16 -3.37 5.33
C PRO A 132 -20.60 -1.96 4.94
N ALA A 133 -21.73 -1.84 4.23
CA ALA A 133 -22.25 -0.56 3.76
C ALA A 133 -22.49 0.45 4.89
N GLU A 134 -23.00 0.00 6.05
CA GLU A 134 -23.21 0.88 7.21
C GLU A 134 -21.89 1.49 7.72
N MET A 135 -20.80 0.70 7.71
CA MET A 135 -19.47 1.19 8.05
C MET A 135 -18.98 2.18 6.99
N GLY A 136 -19.19 1.88 5.72
CA GLY A 136 -18.89 2.75 4.59
C GLY A 136 -19.57 4.12 4.70
N GLU A 137 -20.85 4.15 5.07
CA GLU A 137 -21.61 5.38 5.33
C GLU A 137 -21.04 6.21 6.48
N GLN A 138 -20.54 5.57 7.55
CA GLN A 138 -19.86 6.29 8.63
C GLN A 138 -18.52 6.87 8.17
N ILE A 139 -17.78 6.14 7.34
CA ILE A 139 -16.51 6.60 6.76
C ILE A 139 -16.76 7.83 5.89
N VAL A 140 -17.74 7.82 5.00
CA VAL A 140 -18.13 8.96 4.17
C VAL A 140 -18.42 10.19 5.03
N LYS A 141 -19.21 10.05 6.09
CA LYS A 141 -19.51 11.15 7.02
C LYS A 141 -18.26 11.68 7.73
N GLY A 142 -17.36 10.78 8.14
CA GLY A 142 -16.08 11.15 8.75
C GLY A 142 -15.17 11.92 7.79
N LEU A 143 -15.05 11.44 6.55
CA LEU A 143 -14.24 12.06 5.50
C LEU A 143 -14.78 13.44 5.09
N ALA A 144 -16.09 13.63 5.02
CA ALA A 144 -16.69 14.94 4.76
C ALA A 144 -16.29 15.97 5.83
N ARG A 145 -16.31 15.57 7.11
CA ARG A 145 -15.88 16.41 8.23
C ARG A 145 -14.39 16.76 8.15
N LEU A 146 -13.54 15.79 7.82
CA LEU A 146 -12.09 15.98 7.74
C LEU A 146 -11.64 16.79 6.52
N SER A 147 -12.29 16.58 5.38
CA SER A 147 -11.94 17.23 4.12
C SER A 147 -12.56 18.62 3.96
N GLY A 148 -13.62 18.92 4.72
CA GLY A 148 -14.42 20.13 4.54
C GLY A 148 -15.23 20.16 3.25
N LYS A 149 -15.29 19.04 2.50
CA LYS A 149 -16.04 18.88 1.25
C LYS A 149 -17.41 18.23 1.54
N PRO A 150 -18.42 18.44 0.67
CA PRO A 150 -19.68 17.71 0.77
C PRO A 150 -19.47 16.20 0.77
N ALA A 151 -20.26 15.50 1.57
CA ALA A 151 -20.30 14.04 1.57
C ALA A 151 -20.85 13.54 0.22
N GLY A 152 -20.13 12.62 -0.44
CA GLY A 152 -20.68 11.78 -1.50
C GLY A 152 -21.50 10.63 -0.91
N THR A 153 -21.79 9.61 -1.71
CA THR A 153 -22.36 8.34 -1.20
C THR A 153 -21.27 7.31 -0.93
N TRP A 154 -21.60 6.27 -0.15
CA TRP A 154 -20.69 5.13 0.03
C TRP A 154 -20.30 4.49 -1.30
N GLU A 155 -21.24 4.32 -2.22
CA GLU A 155 -21.00 3.68 -3.52
C GLU A 155 -19.97 4.46 -4.35
N GLN A 156 -20.05 5.80 -4.35
CA GLN A 156 -19.10 6.66 -5.04
C GLN A 156 -17.69 6.55 -4.44
N LEU A 157 -17.60 6.51 -3.10
CA LEU A 157 -16.34 6.34 -2.40
C LEU A 157 -15.73 4.97 -2.69
N PHE A 158 -16.51 3.91 -2.53
CA PHE A 158 -16.08 2.52 -2.74
C PHE A 158 -15.68 2.26 -4.19
N GLN A 159 -16.40 2.86 -5.15
CA GLN A 159 -16.02 2.84 -6.55
C GLN A 159 -14.67 3.51 -6.78
N THR A 160 -14.41 4.65 -6.12
CA THR A 160 -13.11 5.31 -6.24
C THR A 160 -11.99 4.46 -5.63
N TRP A 161 -12.23 3.84 -4.47
CA TRP A 161 -11.29 2.90 -3.87
C TRP A 161 -10.96 1.73 -4.80
N THR A 162 -12.00 1.15 -5.39
CA THR A 162 -11.90 0.06 -6.36
C THR A 162 -11.09 0.49 -7.60
N ALA A 163 -11.39 1.66 -8.17
CA ALA A 163 -10.69 2.21 -9.32
C ALA A 163 -9.19 2.45 -9.04
N VAL A 164 -8.84 2.87 -7.82
CA VAL A 164 -7.44 3.05 -7.41
C VAL A 164 -6.67 1.74 -7.50
N HIS A 165 -7.15 0.67 -6.86
CA HIS A 165 -6.51 -0.66 -6.93
C HIS A 165 -6.51 -1.21 -8.37
N ALA A 166 -7.60 -1.00 -9.11
CA ALA A 166 -7.69 -1.41 -10.51
C ALA A 166 -6.63 -0.74 -11.39
N ASN A 167 -6.30 0.54 -11.17
CA ASN A 167 -5.24 1.20 -11.93
C ASN A 167 -3.84 0.66 -11.62
N PHE A 168 -3.63 -0.02 -10.49
CA PHE A 168 -2.37 -0.70 -10.20
C PHE A 168 -2.31 -2.14 -10.73
N ILE A 169 -3.46 -2.79 -10.93
CA ILE A 169 -3.56 -4.13 -11.53
C ILE A 169 -3.57 -4.06 -13.05
N ALA A 170 -4.29 -3.09 -13.62
CA ALA A 170 -4.57 -2.94 -15.04
C ALA A 170 -4.39 -1.47 -15.45
N PRO A 171 -3.14 -0.95 -15.47
CA PRO A 171 -2.93 0.50 -15.53
C PRO A 171 -3.42 1.16 -16.82
N ARG A 172 -4.20 2.23 -16.65
CA ARG A 172 -4.56 3.19 -17.71
C ARG A 172 -3.95 4.57 -17.47
N PHE A 173 -3.69 4.90 -16.21
CA PHE A 173 -3.10 6.16 -15.77
C PHE A 173 -1.68 5.90 -15.29
N ARG A 174 -0.71 6.42 -16.05
CA ARG A 174 0.74 6.20 -15.89
C ARG A 174 1.49 7.52 -15.91
N SER A 175 2.65 7.57 -15.25
CA SER A 175 3.54 8.73 -15.33
C SER A 175 4.02 8.96 -16.76
N ASP A 176 4.34 10.21 -17.08
CA ASP A 176 4.88 10.61 -18.38
C ASP A 176 6.41 10.44 -18.47
N ASP A 177 7.04 9.92 -17.40
CA ASP A 177 8.48 9.65 -17.36
C ASP A 177 8.81 8.29 -17.99
N ALA A 178 10.12 8.01 -18.12
CA ALA A 178 10.59 6.79 -18.76
C ALA A 178 10.18 5.49 -18.04
N GLN A 179 9.79 5.53 -16.76
CA GLN A 179 9.32 4.35 -16.04
C GLN A 179 7.85 4.07 -16.32
N ALA A 180 7.09 5.07 -16.75
CA ALA A 180 5.65 4.98 -17.00
C ALA A 180 4.88 4.28 -15.85
N ALA A 181 5.27 4.57 -14.61
CA ALA A 181 4.76 3.90 -13.43
C ALA A 181 3.26 4.21 -13.25
N PRO A 182 2.40 3.22 -12.97
CA PRO A 182 1.04 3.49 -12.53
C PRO A 182 1.05 4.33 -11.26
N TYR A 183 0.06 5.20 -11.12
CA TYR A 183 -0.07 6.05 -9.95
C TYR A 183 -1.45 5.99 -9.30
N SER A 184 -1.52 6.36 -8.02
CA SER A 184 -2.77 6.51 -7.29
C SER A 184 -3.62 7.62 -7.91
N ILE A 185 -4.84 7.29 -8.31
CA ILE A 185 -5.73 8.19 -9.03
C ILE A 185 -6.75 8.95 -8.16
N GLY A 186 -6.49 9.01 -6.85
CA GLY A 186 -7.30 9.73 -5.86
C GLY A 186 -6.48 10.79 -5.09
N ASP A 187 -7.20 11.60 -4.33
CA ASP A 187 -6.62 12.34 -3.20
C ASP A 187 -6.60 11.46 -1.94
N THR A 188 -5.90 11.87 -0.89
CA THR A 188 -5.77 11.07 0.34
C THR A 188 -7.11 10.71 0.99
N PHE A 189 -8.15 11.51 0.77
CA PHE A 189 -9.50 11.25 1.31
C PHE A 189 -10.35 10.33 0.43
N SER A 190 -9.90 10.03 -0.78
CA SER A 190 -10.57 9.14 -1.73
C SER A 190 -9.77 7.87 -2.02
N ILE A 191 -8.69 7.61 -1.28
CA ILE A 191 -7.87 6.42 -1.36
C ILE A 191 -8.09 5.56 -0.10
N SER A 192 -8.43 4.28 -0.30
CA SER A 192 -8.43 3.25 0.74
C SER A 192 -7.00 2.73 1.00
N SER A 193 -6.81 1.80 1.94
CA SER A 193 -5.65 0.90 2.09
C SER A 193 -4.42 1.03 1.15
N CYS A 194 -3.70 2.16 1.16
CA CYS A 194 -2.52 2.36 0.29
C CYS A 194 -1.36 1.40 0.61
N CYS A 195 -1.41 0.73 1.77
CA CYS A 195 -0.49 -0.34 2.14
C CYS A 195 -0.55 -1.53 1.17
N VAL A 196 -1.66 -1.72 0.46
CA VAL A 196 -1.81 -2.73 -0.59
C VAL A 196 -0.78 -2.52 -1.69
N GLU A 197 -0.56 -1.28 -2.13
CA GLU A 197 0.45 -0.94 -3.14
C GLU A 197 1.83 -0.74 -2.55
N LEU A 198 1.96 -0.05 -1.41
CA LEU A 198 3.27 0.23 -0.79
C LEU A 198 4.05 -1.05 -0.50
N PHE A 199 3.36 -2.11 -0.11
CA PHE A 199 3.95 -3.39 0.30
C PHE A 199 3.74 -4.51 -0.73
N ASN A 200 3.31 -4.15 -1.95
CA ASN A 200 3.06 -5.05 -3.08
C ASN A 200 2.12 -6.23 -2.79
N LEU A 201 1.08 -6.04 -1.97
CA LEU A 201 0.09 -7.10 -1.72
C LEU A 201 -0.65 -7.55 -2.99
N LEU A 202 -0.73 -6.66 -3.97
CA LEU A 202 -1.30 -6.97 -5.29
C LEU A 202 -0.48 -8.06 -6.01
N GLY A 203 0.82 -8.18 -5.74
CA GLY A 203 1.73 -8.93 -6.62
C GLY A 203 1.77 -8.30 -8.01
N SER A 204 2.04 -6.99 -8.05
CA SER A 204 2.22 -6.26 -9.31
C SER A 204 3.45 -6.76 -10.04
N ASP A 205 3.46 -6.73 -11.37
CA ASP A 205 4.61 -7.03 -12.24
C ASP A 205 5.31 -5.74 -12.73
N GLU A 206 4.85 -4.57 -12.29
CA GLU A 206 5.43 -3.29 -12.68
C GLU A 206 6.85 -3.12 -12.08
N PRO A 207 7.74 -2.32 -12.69
CA PRO A 207 9.04 -2.03 -12.09
C PRO A 207 8.92 -1.05 -10.91
N ALA A 208 7.91 -0.19 -10.94
CA ALA A 208 7.67 0.83 -9.92
C ALA A 208 6.21 1.28 -9.90
N LEU A 209 5.77 1.81 -8.75
CA LEU A 209 4.45 2.38 -8.52
C LEU A 209 4.60 3.78 -7.90
N LEU A 210 3.66 4.67 -8.19
CA LEU A 210 3.58 6.00 -7.57
C LEU A 210 2.36 6.07 -6.66
N VAL A 211 2.57 5.86 -5.37
CA VAL A 211 1.49 5.65 -4.40
C VAL A 211 1.23 6.91 -3.57
N ARG A 212 -0.03 7.28 -3.39
CA ARG A 212 -0.47 8.29 -2.42
C ARG A 212 -1.01 7.64 -1.15
N PRO A 213 -0.92 8.31 0.00
CA PRO A 213 -1.43 7.75 1.23
C PRO A 213 -2.94 7.71 1.27
N CYS A 214 -3.48 6.67 1.91
CA CYS A 214 -4.86 6.63 2.36
C CYS A 214 -5.08 7.56 3.57
N THR A 215 -6.33 7.80 3.91
CA THR A 215 -6.70 8.64 5.05
C THR A 215 -6.10 8.14 6.36
N GLY A 216 -6.10 6.82 6.59
CA GLY A 216 -5.55 6.23 7.82
C GLY A 216 -4.05 6.52 7.99
N ALA A 217 -3.27 6.37 6.92
CA ALA A 217 -1.83 6.66 6.94
C ALA A 217 -1.54 8.16 7.17
N ALA A 218 -2.36 9.05 6.62
CA ALA A 218 -2.21 10.48 6.80
C ALA A 218 -2.61 10.96 8.21
N ILE A 219 -3.71 10.45 8.77
CA ILE A 219 -4.16 10.79 10.14
C ILE A 219 -3.12 10.36 11.18
N LEU A 220 -2.51 9.19 10.99
CA LEU A 220 -1.43 8.71 11.86
C LEU A 220 -0.09 9.41 11.62
N GLN A 221 -0.02 10.37 10.69
CA GLN A 221 1.21 11.08 10.31
C GLN A 221 2.33 10.15 9.84
N VAL A 222 1.96 8.98 9.33
CA VAL A 222 2.89 8.01 8.74
C VAL A 222 3.38 8.51 7.38
N LEU A 223 2.46 9.11 6.61
CA LEU A 223 2.69 9.60 5.27
C LEU A 223 2.07 10.99 5.11
N GLU A 224 2.71 11.84 4.31
CA GLU A 224 2.27 13.20 4.05
C GLU A 224 1.11 13.21 3.07
N ARG A 225 0.04 13.91 3.43
CA ARG A 225 -1.18 14.03 2.62
C ARG A 225 -0.88 14.46 1.19
N ASP A 226 -1.52 13.79 0.22
CA ASP A 226 -1.45 14.05 -1.22
C ASP A 226 -0.04 13.98 -1.86
N ARG A 227 0.99 13.60 -1.07
CA ARG A 227 2.34 13.34 -1.54
C ARG A 227 2.43 11.97 -2.19
N TYR A 228 3.18 11.91 -3.29
CA TYR A 228 3.49 10.63 -3.94
C TYR A 228 4.74 10.01 -3.33
N TYR A 229 4.71 8.69 -3.23
CA TYR A 229 5.80 7.84 -2.84
C TYR A 229 6.11 6.89 -3.99
N LEU A 230 7.34 6.94 -4.48
CA LEU A 230 7.85 6.03 -5.48
C LEU A 230 8.21 4.71 -4.80
N VAL A 231 7.47 3.67 -5.15
CA VAL A 231 7.67 2.30 -4.68
C VAL A 231 8.38 1.55 -5.79
N ARG A 232 9.61 1.08 -5.56
CA ARG A 232 10.33 0.22 -6.52
C ARG A 232 10.16 -1.22 -6.11
N LEU A 233 9.83 -2.07 -7.08
CA LEU A 233 9.54 -3.49 -6.87
C LEU A 233 10.82 -4.29 -7.16
N VAL A 234 11.40 -4.90 -6.13
CA VAL A 234 12.75 -5.52 -6.21
C VAL A 234 12.68 -6.92 -6.83
N ASN A 235 11.70 -7.74 -6.41
CA ASN A 235 11.58 -9.12 -6.85
C ASN A 235 10.96 -9.31 -8.25
N ASN A 236 10.36 -8.26 -8.84
CA ASN A 236 9.88 -8.30 -10.23
C ASN A 236 11.02 -8.38 -11.24
N THR A 237 12.15 -7.73 -10.95
CA THR A 237 13.37 -7.84 -11.77
C THR A 237 13.89 -9.27 -11.87
N LYS A 238 13.60 -10.13 -10.89
CA LYS A 238 13.99 -11.55 -10.90
C LYS A 238 12.95 -12.43 -11.58
N ARG A 239 11.65 -12.09 -11.52
CA ARG A 239 10.56 -12.82 -12.19
C ARG A 239 10.50 -12.59 -13.70
N ALA A 240 10.92 -11.42 -14.18
CA ALA A 240 10.99 -11.12 -15.62
C ALA A 240 12.13 -11.85 -16.36
N ILE A 241 13.03 -12.54 -15.65
CA ILE A 241 14.20 -13.26 -16.19
C ILE A 241 14.05 -14.79 -15.98
N ALA A 242 12.92 -15.25 -15.43
CA ALA A 242 12.63 -16.66 -15.18
C ALA A 242 11.66 -17.25 -16.21
#